data_AF-A0A7C5UQ00-F1
#
_entry.id   AF-A0A7C5UQ00-F1
#
_cell.length_a   1.000
_cell.length_b   1.000
_cell.length_c   1.000
_cell.angle_alpha   90.00
_cell.angle_beta   90.00
_cell.angle_gamma   90.00
#
_symmetry.space_group_name_H-M   'P 1'
#
loop_
_entity.id
_entity.type
_entity.pdbx_description
1 polymer ?
#
loop_
_entity_poly.entity_id
_entity_poly.type
_entity_poly.pdbx_seq_one_letter_code
_entity_poly.pdbx_strand_id
1 'polypeptide(L)'
;MDWLDGQPVELAPLRHPDGAVPRFIAIDASLMTMLGFFLAEGSLSQRGGVRFAIGPNDKIMADEIIQTIRRSFGLTARSYQSAGRVREVRLVNGVVAAMFRSLFHPGQLRAPGKHIPDLVFNVSPDLQLAFLRGYFLGDGTIGKDHLSFTTVSRQLAEELLYLLLAHGIVATVTSREPSGKPSGEAAGRPITTRHTTYTVSVCARADLEYLRPVWQDHHLAALLESRLQSSAPSIHRRFTVIDGDLIALPVRQVRQVSPSGGRVYDFSVQEDENFICGLGGISCHNTDADVDGSHIRTLLLTFFFRYMQPLIERGHLYIAQPPLYRVSDGKKETWLYSEEEKERYLARLPEGKKVTIQRYKGLGEMNPQQLWETTLNPENRVLYQVRLEDVVEAEETFSVLMGSEVLPRKRFIQTHAANVRNLDV
;
A
#
# COMPACT_ATOMS: atom_id res chain seq x y z
N MET A 1 2.45 -32.64 -5.69
CA MET A 1 1.38 -33.19 -4.82
C MET A 1 0.12 -33.34 -5.68
N ASP A 2 0.31 -33.85 -6.91
CA ASP A 2 -0.54 -33.49 -8.07
C ASP A 2 -1.67 -34.51 -8.30
N TRP A 3 -1.66 -35.61 -7.56
CA TRP A 3 -2.66 -36.68 -7.64
C TRP A 3 -3.98 -36.34 -6.94
N LEU A 4 -4.04 -35.21 -6.23
CA LEU A 4 -5.24 -34.73 -5.53
C LEU A 4 -5.94 -33.58 -6.25
N ASP A 5 -5.40 -33.05 -7.35
CA ASP A 5 -6.03 -31.93 -8.03
C ASP A 5 -7.36 -32.33 -8.69
N GLY A 6 -8.39 -31.52 -8.46
CA GLY A 6 -9.75 -31.76 -8.92
C GLY A 6 -10.54 -32.82 -8.14
N GLN A 7 -9.94 -33.54 -7.19
CA GLN A 7 -10.64 -34.55 -6.40
C GLN A 7 -11.40 -33.93 -5.22
N PRO A 8 -12.67 -34.35 -4.95
CA PRO A 8 -13.43 -33.93 -3.79
C PRO A 8 -12.88 -34.61 -2.53
N VAL A 9 -11.81 -34.05 -1.98
CA VAL A 9 -11.21 -34.48 -0.72
C VAL A 9 -11.86 -33.71 0.42
N GLU A 10 -12.22 -34.41 1.49
CA GLU A 10 -12.61 -33.78 2.75
C GLU A 10 -11.44 -33.80 3.74
N LEU A 11 -11.34 -32.73 4.54
CA LEU A 11 -10.33 -32.55 5.57
C LEU A 11 -10.99 -32.73 6.93
N ALA A 12 -10.58 -33.73 7.70
CA ALA A 12 -11.13 -33.97 9.03
C ALA A 12 -10.07 -33.79 10.13
N PRO A 13 -10.44 -33.25 11.31
CA PRO A 13 -9.56 -33.27 12.47
C PRO A 13 -9.21 -34.72 12.88
N LEU A 14 -7.93 -35.02 13.13
CA LEU A 14 -7.44 -36.35 13.52
C LEU A 14 -8.21 -37.02 14.68
N ARG A 15 -8.77 -36.23 15.59
CA ARG A 15 -9.48 -36.72 16.79
C ARG A 15 -11.02 -36.71 16.65
N HIS A 16 -11.56 -36.14 15.57
CA HIS A 16 -13.00 -35.97 15.34
C HIS A 16 -13.32 -36.11 13.83
N PRO A 17 -13.36 -37.34 13.30
CA PRO A 17 -13.60 -37.59 11.88
C PRO A 17 -14.96 -37.08 11.37
N ASP A 18 -15.97 -37.01 12.24
CA ASP A 18 -17.30 -36.46 11.92
C ASP A 18 -17.30 -34.93 11.69
N GLY A 19 -16.15 -34.27 11.85
CA GLY A 19 -15.93 -32.85 11.58
C GLY A 19 -15.26 -32.58 10.24
N ALA A 20 -15.45 -33.45 9.25
CA ALA A 20 -14.90 -33.28 7.91
C ALA A 20 -15.40 -31.98 7.28
N VAL A 21 -14.50 -31.24 6.62
CA VAL A 21 -14.82 -30.02 5.87
C VAL A 21 -14.35 -30.17 4.43
N PRO A 22 -15.05 -29.56 3.45
CA PRO A 22 -14.60 -29.56 2.07
C PRO A 22 -13.19 -28.96 1.94
N ARG A 23 -12.32 -29.58 1.13
CA ARG A 23 -11.00 -29.00 0.80
C ARG A 23 -11.12 -27.65 0.10
N PHE A 24 -12.13 -27.49 -0.75
CA PHE A 24 -12.43 -26.25 -1.45
C PHE A 24 -13.64 -25.59 -0.82
N ILE A 25 -13.47 -24.36 -0.36
CA ILE A 25 -14.52 -23.55 0.24
C ILE A 25 -14.88 -22.45 -0.76
N ALA A 26 -16.15 -22.38 -1.14
CA ALA A 26 -16.63 -21.34 -2.03
C ALA A 26 -16.51 -19.97 -1.34
N ILE A 27 -15.94 -19.01 -2.04
CA ILE A 27 -15.88 -17.62 -1.59
C ILE A 27 -17.17 -16.93 -2.05
N ASP A 28 -18.04 -16.64 -1.10
CA ASP A 28 -19.29 -15.91 -1.34
C ASP A 28 -19.46 -14.76 -0.35
N ALA A 29 -20.49 -13.93 -0.56
CA ALA A 29 -20.74 -12.76 0.28
C ALA A 29 -20.96 -13.13 1.75
N SER A 30 -21.55 -14.29 2.04
CA SER A 30 -21.81 -14.77 3.40
C SER A 30 -20.50 -15.12 4.12
N LEU A 31 -19.57 -15.81 3.44
CA LEU A 31 -18.23 -16.08 3.96
C LEU A 31 -17.44 -14.78 4.17
N MET A 32 -17.45 -13.88 3.19
CA MET A 32 -16.72 -12.60 3.29
C MET A 32 -17.23 -11.74 4.44
N THR A 33 -18.55 -11.64 4.62
CA THR A 33 -19.16 -10.96 5.77
C THR A 33 -18.72 -11.59 7.09
N MET A 34 -18.75 -12.93 7.19
CA MET A 34 -18.29 -13.62 8.39
C MET A 34 -16.79 -13.37 8.68
N LEU A 35 -15.94 -13.33 7.66
CA LEU A 35 -14.52 -13.03 7.80
C LEU A 35 -14.28 -11.58 8.25
N GLY A 36 -15.02 -10.61 7.70
CA GLY A 36 -14.96 -9.22 8.14
C GLY A 36 -15.37 -9.08 9.61
N PHE A 37 -16.48 -9.72 9.99
CA PHE A 37 -16.94 -9.71 11.38
C PHE A 37 -15.95 -10.43 12.32
N PHE A 38 -15.29 -11.49 11.84
CA PHE A 38 -14.21 -12.13 12.60
C PHE A 38 -13.02 -11.18 12.84
N LEU A 39 -12.65 -10.35 11.86
CA LEU A 39 -11.58 -9.38 12.05
C LEU A 39 -11.92 -8.36 13.15
N ALA A 40 -13.19 -7.96 13.25
CA ALA A 40 -13.69 -7.08 14.29
C ALA A 40 -13.78 -7.78 15.66
N GLU A 41 -14.64 -8.80 15.77
CA GLU A 41 -15.13 -9.38 17.03
C GLU A 41 -14.75 -10.87 17.21
N GLY A 42 -13.82 -11.36 16.38
CA GLY A 42 -13.38 -12.75 16.37
C GLY A 42 -12.19 -13.03 17.29
N SER A 43 -12.12 -14.27 17.79
CA SER A 43 -10.94 -14.78 18.47
C SER A 43 -10.72 -16.28 18.19
N LEU A 44 -9.45 -16.67 18.21
CA LEU A 44 -9.05 -18.08 18.18
C LEU A 44 -8.75 -18.58 19.58
N SER A 45 -9.24 -19.78 19.89
CA SER A 45 -8.86 -20.49 21.11
C SER A 45 -7.60 -21.31 20.92
N GLN A 46 -6.83 -21.50 22.00
CA GLN A 46 -5.67 -22.39 21.98
C GLN A 46 -6.05 -23.86 21.68
N ARG A 47 -7.31 -24.23 21.93
CA ARG A 47 -7.85 -25.58 21.68
C ARG A 47 -8.41 -25.76 20.26
N GLY A 48 -8.11 -24.86 19.33
CA GLY A 48 -8.53 -24.98 17.93
C GLY A 48 -10.01 -24.65 17.70
N GLY A 49 -10.53 -23.65 18.42
CA GLY A 49 -11.89 -23.15 18.23
C GLY A 49 -11.91 -21.73 17.67
N VAL A 50 -12.82 -21.46 16.76
CA VAL A 50 -13.17 -20.14 16.25
C VAL A 50 -14.33 -19.60 17.09
N ARG A 51 -14.22 -18.36 17.55
CA ARG A 51 -15.23 -17.70 18.38
C ARG A 51 -15.56 -16.33 17.83
N PHE A 52 -16.83 -15.98 17.88
CA PHE A 52 -17.36 -14.67 17.52
C PHE A 52 -18.09 -14.11 18.74
N ALA A 53 -17.67 -12.94 19.22
CA ALA A 53 -18.40 -12.19 20.23
C ALA A 53 -19.55 -11.44 19.54
N ILE A 54 -20.77 -11.60 20.05
CA ILE A 54 -21.96 -10.94 19.51
C ILE A 54 -22.47 -9.97 20.56
N GLY A 55 -22.30 -8.68 20.26
CA GLY A 55 -22.81 -7.58 21.06
C GLY A 55 -24.33 -7.48 21.00
N PRO A 56 -24.92 -6.62 21.86
CA PRO A 56 -26.37 -6.35 21.83
C PRO A 56 -26.83 -5.69 20.53
N ASN A 57 -25.94 -4.99 19.82
CA ASN A 57 -26.23 -4.22 18.62
C ASN A 57 -26.06 -5.03 17.32
N ASP A 58 -25.36 -6.17 17.39
CA ASP A 58 -24.91 -6.92 16.20
C ASP A 58 -25.55 -8.31 16.17
N LYS A 59 -26.71 -8.45 16.83
CA LYS A 59 -27.44 -9.71 16.98
C LYS A 59 -27.77 -10.39 15.65
N ILE A 60 -27.97 -9.58 14.59
CA ILE A 60 -28.21 -10.05 13.21
C ILE A 60 -27.09 -10.98 12.76
N MET A 61 -25.84 -10.67 13.13
CA MET A 61 -24.68 -11.45 12.72
C MET A 61 -24.66 -12.87 13.30
N ALA A 62 -25.28 -13.11 14.46
CA ALA A 62 -25.23 -14.44 15.07
C ALA A 62 -25.84 -15.52 14.17
N ASP A 63 -27.00 -15.22 13.58
CA ASP A 63 -27.73 -16.19 12.77
C ASP A 63 -27.11 -16.30 11.36
N GLU A 64 -26.65 -15.18 10.79
CA GLU A 64 -25.85 -15.19 9.54
C GLU A 64 -24.59 -16.06 9.69
N ILE A 65 -23.81 -15.89 10.77
CA ILE A 65 -22.59 -16.67 11.02
C ILE A 65 -22.91 -18.17 11.16
N ILE A 66 -23.97 -18.53 11.89
CA ILE A 66 -24.37 -19.94 12.06
C ILE A 66 -24.75 -20.56 10.70
N GLN A 67 -25.50 -19.83 9.88
CA GLN A 67 -25.89 -20.29 8.55
C GLN A 67 -24.69 -20.41 7.62
N THR A 68 -23.78 -19.43 7.62
CA THR A 68 -22.53 -19.47 6.86
C THR A 68 -21.67 -20.67 7.25
N ILE A 69 -21.51 -20.94 8.55
CA ILE A 69 -20.74 -22.11 9.02
C ILE A 69 -21.34 -23.42 8.49
N ARG A 70 -22.68 -23.53 8.51
CA ARG A 70 -23.39 -24.70 8.00
C ARG A 70 -23.23 -24.85 6.48
N ARG A 71 -23.35 -23.75 5.74
CA ARG A 71 -23.27 -23.75 4.27
C ARG A 71 -21.85 -23.96 3.77
N SER A 72 -20.88 -23.23 4.30
CA SER A 72 -19.50 -23.21 3.83
C SER A 72 -18.68 -24.39 4.33
N PHE A 73 -18.96 -24.91 5.52
CA PHE A 73 -18.18 -25.99 6.13
C PHE A 73 -18.96 -27.28 6.38
N GLY A 74 -20.29 -27.29 6.24
CA GLY A 74 -21.12 -28.45 6.61
C GLY A 74 -21.21 -28.68 8.13
N LEU A 75 -20.77 -27.72 8.95
CA LEU A 75 -20.65 -27.88 10.41
C LEU A 75 -21.78 -27.17 11.16
N THR A 76 -22.00 -27.56 12.42
CA THR A 76 -22.92 -26.87 13.32
C THR A 76 -22.14 -26.07 14.37
N ALA A 77 -22.36 -24.76 14.40
CA ALA A 77 -21.83 -23.89 15.45
C ALA A 77 -22.73 -23.91 16.69
N ARG A 78 -22.13 -23.73 17.87
CA ARG A 78 -22.86 -23.62 19.14
C ARG A 78 -23.00 -22.15 19.52
N SER A 79 -24.20 -21.75 19.92
CA SER A 79 -24.48 -20.43 20.47
C SER A 79 -24.60 -20.52 21.99
N TYR A 80 -23.87 -19.67 22.69
CA TYR A 80 -23.93 -19.55 24.15
C TYR A 80 -24.37 -18.13 24.53
N GLN A 81 -25.23 -18.02 25.53
CA GLN A 81 -25.60 -16.72 26.10
C GLN A 81 -25.06 -16.66 27.52
N SER A 82 -24.19 -15.68 27.80
CA SER A 82 -23.69 -15.46 29.16
C SER A 82 -24.66 -14.55 29.94
N ALA A 83 -24.68 -14.70 31.26
CA ALA A 83 -25.43 -13.85 32.19
C ALA A 83 -24.79 -12.45 32.25
N GLY A 84 -24.94 -11.65 31.19
CA GLY A 84 -24.27 -10.34 31.09
C GLY A 84 -24.32 -9.56 29.78
N ARG A 85 -25.09 -9.98 28.75
CA ARG A 85 -25.41 -9.28 27.46
C ARG A 85 -24.72 -9.78 26.19
N VAL A 86 -23.54 -10.41 26.26
CA VAL A 86 -22.84 -10.90 25.05
C VAL A 86 -23.26 -12.34 24.72
N ARG A 87 -23.75 -12.55 23.49
CA ARG A 87 -23.96 -13.90 22.90
C ARG A 87 -22.64 -14.31 22.24
N GLU A 88 -22.27 -15.58 22.31
CA GLU A 88 -21.07 -16.07 21.64
C GLU A 88 -21.44 -17.19 20.67
N VAL A 89 -20.96 -17.10 19.43
CA VAL A 89 -21.00 -18.20 18.46
C VAL A 89 -19.64 -18.88 18.45
N ARG A 90 -19.61 -20.19 18.69
CA ARG A 90 -18.38 -20.99 18.80
C ARG A 90 -18.40 -22.18 17.85
N LEU A 91 -17.30 -22.38 17.15
CA LEU A 91 -17.04 -23.55 16.30
C LEU A 91 -15.74 -24.21 16.75
N VAL A 92 -15.78 -25.49 17.10
CA VAL A 92 -14.59 -26.27 17.46
C VAL A 92 -14.28 -27.22 16.33
N ASN A 93 -13.36 -26.81 15.45
CA ASN A 93 -12.88 -27.61 14.34
C ASN A 93 -11.43 -27.20 14.02
N GLY A 94 -10.50 -28.16 14.10
CA GLY A 94 -9.07 -27.89 13.93
C GLY A 94 -8.70 -27.41 12.52
N VAL A 95 -9.40 -27.88 11.48
CA VAL A 95 -9.17 -27.48 10.10
C VAL A 95 -9.64 -26.05 9.88
N VAL A 96 -10.86 -25.72 10.29
CA VAL A 96 -11.38 -24.35 10.20
C VAL A 96 -10.55 -23.38 11.04
N ALA A 97 -10.15 -23.76 12.25
CA ALA A 97 -9.26 -22.94 13.06
C ALA A 97 -7.89 -22.72 12.40
N ALA A 98 -7.34 -23.72 11.71
CA ALA A 98 -6.09 -23.58 10.95
C ALA A 98 -6.27 -22.62 9.76
N MET A 99 -7.40 -22.70 9.04
CA MET A 99 -7.74 -21.76 7.97
C MET A 99 -7.77 -20.32 8.49
N PHE A 100 -8.50 -20.05 9.58
CA PHE A 100 -8.56 -18.70 10.18
C PHE A 100 -7.19 -18.22 10.67
N ARG A 101 -6.33 -19.10 11.19
CA ARG A 101 -4.93 -18.76 11.52
C ARG A 101 -4.13 -18.39 10.26
N SER A 102 -4.33 -19.11 9.16
CA SER A 102 -3.63 -18.79 7.92
C SER A 102 -4.06 -17.44 7.36
N LEU A 103 -5.35 -17.12 7.45
CA LEU A 103 -5.90 -15.86 6.92
C LEU A 103 -5.56 -14.64 7.78
N PHE A 104 -5.63 -14.76 9.11
CA PHE A 104 -5.52 -13.61 10.01
C PHE A 104 -4.27 -13.61 10.90
N HIS A 105 -3.27 -14.45 10.58
CA HIS A 105 -1.96 -14.64 11.25
C HIS A 105 -1.85 -15.92 12.12
N PRO A 106 -0.75 -16.69 12.00
CA PRO A 106 -0.50 -17.90 12.80
C PRO A 106 -0.23 -17.67 14.30
N GLY A 107 -0.23 -16.43 14.78
CA GLY A 107 0.12 -16.04 16.15
C GLY A 107 -1.09 -15.77 17.06
N GLN A 108 -0.89 -14.93 18.08
CA GLN A 108 -2.00 -14.39 18.87
C GLN A 108 -2.64 -13.22 18.11
N LEU A 109 -3.91 -13.36 17.74
CA LEU A 109 -4.74 -12.26 17.25
C LEU A 109 -4.87 -11.20 18.34
N ARG A 110 -3.99 -10.19 18.31
CA ARG A 110 -4.05 -9.01 19.16
C ARG A 110 -4.42 -7.80 18.32
N ALA A 111 -5.17 -6.88 18.91
CA ALA A 111 -5.68 -5.71 18.20
C ALA A 111 -4.60 -4.93 17.41
N PRO A 112 -3.37 -4.70 17.90
CA PRO A 112 -2.33 -3.98 17.14
C PRO A 112 -1.76 -4.75 15.94
N GLY A 113 -1.94 -6.08 15.87
CA GLY A 113 -1.46 -6.93 14.77
C GLY A 113 -2.56 -7.44 13.86
N LYS A 114 -3.79 -6.93 14.01
CA LYS A 114 -4.89 -7.21 13.08
C LYS A 114 -4.56 -6.61 11.71
N HIS A 115 -4.91 -7.33 10.66
CA HIS A 115 -4.77 -6.93 9.26
C HIS A 115 -5.90 -7.57 8.43
N ILE A 116 -6.18 -6.99 7.28
CA ILE A 116 -7.10 -7.53 6.27
C ILE A 116 -6.37 -8.66 5.53
N PRO A 117 -6.93 -9.89 5.43
CA PRO A 117 -6.31 -10.96 4.68
C PRO A 117 -6.15 -10.62 3.19
N ASP A 118 -5.04 -11.02 2.57
CA ASP A 118 -4.76 -10.81 1.13
C ASP A 118 -5.90 -11.30 0.22
N LEU A 119 -6.64 -12.33 0.67
CA LEU A 119 -7.84 -12.84 0.01
C LEU A 119 -8.82 -11.71 -0.37
N VAL A 120 -9.00 -10.73 0.50
CA VAL A 120 -9.98 -9.64 0.32
C VAL A 120 -9.60 -8.74 -0.85
N PHE A 121 -8.30 -8.52 -1.08
CA PHE A 121 -7.84 -7.70 -2.21
C PHE A 121 -7.91 -8.43 -3.56
N ASN A 122 -8.14 -9.75 -3.55
CA ASN A 122 -8.15 -10.61 -4.73
C ASN A 122 -9.55 -11.15 -5.09
N VAL A 123 -10.62 -10.53 -4.57
CA VAL A 123 -12.01 -10.88 -4.88
C VAL A 123 -12.73 -9.70 -5.54
N SER A 124 -13.91 -9.95 -6.12
CA SER A 124 -14.71 -8.91 -6.79
C SER A 124 -15.11 -7.78 -5.82
N PRO A 125 -15.36 -6.56 -6.32
CA PRO A 125 -15.80 -5.43 -5.49
C PRO A 125 -17.01 -5.75 -4.59
N ASP A 126 -18.00 -6.51 -5.06
CA ASP A 126 -19.16 -6.89 -4.24
C ASP A 126 -18.78 -7.75 -3.01
N LEU A 127 -17.75 -8.60 -3.16
CA LEU A 127 -17.24 -9.44 -2.08
C LEU A 127 -16.36 -8.64 -1.11
N GLN A 128 -15.67 -7.61 -1.60
CA GLN A 128 -14.99 -6.61 -0.76
C GLN A 128 -15.98 -5.82 0.09
N LEU A 129 -17.10 -5.38 -0.49
CA LEU A 129 -18.19 -4.71 0.24
C LEU A 129 -18.82 -5.64 1.28
N ALA A 130 -19.01 -6.93 0.97
CA ALA A 130 -19.49 -7.90 1.95
C ALA A 130 -18.53 -8.06 3.13
N PHE A 131 -17.21 -8.11 2.89
CA PHE A 131 -16.21 -8.10 3.95
C PHE A 131 -16.27 -6.81 4.79
N LEU A 132 -16.33 -5.65 4.14
CA LEU A 132 -16.45 -4.36 4.81
C LEU A 132 -17.72 -4.29 5.67
N ARG A 133 -18.86 -4.80 5.19
CA ARG A 133 -20.12 -4.91 5.97
C ARG A 133 -19.88 -5.68 7.25
N GLY A 134 -19.29 -6.87 7.14
CA GLY A 134 -18.97 -7.71 8.29
C GLY A 134 -18.09 -7.00 9.31
N TYR A 135 -17.01 -6.35 8.85
CA TYR A 135 -16.11 -5.62 9.72
C TYR A 135 -16.79 -4.40 10.36
N PHE A 136 -17.57 -3.64 9.58
CA PHE A 136 -18.27 -2.45 10.04
C PHE A 136 -19.39 -2.76 11.05
N LEU A 137 -20.09 -3.89 10.91
CA LEU A 137 -21.08 -4.31 11.90
C LEU A 137 -20.45 -4.73 13.24
N GLY A 138 -19.16 -5.07 13.28
CA GLY A 138 -18.48 -5.37 14.54
C GLY A 138 -17.82 -4.15 15.18
N ASP A 139 -17.07 -3.36 14.41
CA ASP A 139 -16.16 -2.32 14.93
C ASP A 139 -16.43 -0.93 14.32
N GLY A 140 -17.45 -0.82 13.47
CA GLY A 140 -17.83 0.41 12.80
C GLY A 140 -18.61 1.36 13.71
N THR A 141 -18.52 2.65 13.41
CA THR A 141 -19.29 3.69 14.08
C THR A 141 -19.99 4.57 13.05
N ILE A 142 -21.26 4.84 13.28
CA ILE A 142 -22.03 5.83 12.53
C ILE A 142 -22.13 7.11 13.38
N GLY A 143 -21.61 8.20 12.83
CA GLY A 143 -21.83 9.55 13.34
C GLY A 143 -23.05 10.21 12.69
N LYS A 144 -23.22 11.51 12.94
CA LYS A 144 -24.33 12.31 12.38
C LYS A 144 -24.26 12.42 10.84
N ASP A 145 -23.05 12.47 10.30
CA ASP A 145 -22.78 12.83 8.90
C ASP A 145 -21.62 12.03 8.28
N HIS A 146 -21.18 10.98 8.95
CA HIS A 146 -20.06 10.15 8.53
C HIS A 146 -20.20 8.74 9.08
N LEU A 147 -19.49 7.81 8.46
CA LEU A 147 -19.14 6.53 9.07
C LEU A 147 -17.65 6.50 9.35
N SER A 148 -17.23 5.72 10.34
CA SER A 148 -15.83 5.57 10.68
C SER A 148 -15.48 4.17 11.16
N PHE A 149 -14.24 3.77 10.89
CA PHE A 149 -13.59 2.58 11.42
C PHE A 149 -12.48 3.03 12.38
N THR A 150 -12.44 2.46 13.57
CA THR A 150 -11.44 2.83 14.59
C THR A 150 -10.61 1.62 14.96
N THR A 151 -9.28 1.73 14.90
CA THR A 151 -8.37 0.62 15.21
C THR A 151 -7.07 1.12 15.85
N VAL A 152 -6.40 0.24 16.60
CA VAL A 152 -5.04 0.46 17.12
C VAL A 152 -3.97 -0.18 16.24
N SER A 153 -4.36 -0.94 15.21
CA SER A 153 -3.45 -1.45 14.19
C SER A 153 -3.28 -0.41 13.08
N ARG A 154 -2.06 0.12 12.95
CA ARG A 154 -1.72 1.04 11.85
C ARG A 154 -1.87 0.35 10.49
N GLN A 155 -1.46 -0.92 10.41
CA GLN A 155 -1.56 -1.72 9.20
C GLN A 155 -3.03 -1.88 8.77
N LEU A 156 -3.92 -2.23 9.69
CA LEU A 156 -5.35 -2.34 9.38
C LEU A 156 -5.94 -1.01 8.92
N ALA A 157 -5.55 0.11 9.55
CA ALA A 157 -6.01 1.42 9.10
C ALA A 157 -5.56 1.73 7.65
N GLU A 158 -4.33 1.35 7.29
CA GLU A 158 -3.78 1.51 5.95
C GLU A 158 -4.47 0.61 4.92
N GLU A 159 -4.70 -0.65 5.26
CA GLU A 159 -5.41 -1.62 4.42
C GLU A 159 -6.87 -1.23 4.20
N LEU A 160 -7.55 -0.66 5.21
CA LEU A 160 -8.88 -0.08 5.05
C LEU A 160 -8.87 1.12 4.09
N LEU A 161 -7.83 1.96 4.12
CA LEU A 161 -7.69 3.06 3.16
C LEU A 161 -7.51 2.51 1.75
N TYR A 162 -6.64 1.51 1.54
CA TYR A 162 -6.46 0.88 0.23
C TYR A 162 -7.74 0.23 -0.29
N LEU A 163 -8.47 -0.48 0.57
CA LEU A 163 -9.72 -1.12 0.19
C LEU A 163 -10.78 -0.08 -0.20
N LEU A 164 -10.90 1.02 0.56
CA LEU A 164 -11.80 2.12 0.20
C LEU A 164 -11.37 2.82 -1.09
N LEU A 165 -10.07 3.04 -1.31
CA LEU A 165 -9.54 3.60 -2.55
C LEU A 165 -9.81 2.73 -3.76
N ALA A 166 -9.76 1.40 -3.63
CA ALA A 166 -10.14 0.46 -4.70
C ALA A 166 -11.62 0.61 -5.11
N HIS A 167 -12.45 1.17 -4.23
CA HIS A 167 -13.84 1.56 -4.52
C HIS A 167 -14.01 3.03 -4.95
N GLY A 168 -12.90 3.75 -5.23
CA GLY A 168 -12.92 5.17 -5.59
C GLY A 168 -13.23 6.11 -4.41
N ILE A 169 -13.13 5.62 -3.17
CA ILE A 169 -13.49 6.36 -1.96
C ILE A 169 -12.23 6.92 -1.31
N VAL A 170 -12.11 8.25 -1.31
CA VAL A 170 -11.01 8.96 -0.66
C VAL A 170 -11.39 9.25 0.79
N ALA A 171 -11.08 8.30 1.67
CA ALA A 171 -11.36 8.41 3.10
C ALA A 171 -10.33 9.29 3.84
N THR A 172 -10.72 9.83 4.99
CA THR A 172 -9.82 10.59 5.88
C THR A 172 -9.30 9.70 6.99
N VAL A 173 -7.99 9.70 7.22
CA VAL A 173 -7.39 9.07 8.41
C VAL A 173 -6.98 10.13 9.43
N THR A 174 -7.34 9.89 10.69
CA THR A 174 -6.87 10.68 11.84
C THR A 174 -6.19 9.74 12.83
N SER A 175 -5.16 10.24 13.51
CA SER A 175 -4.51 9.53 14.60
C SER A 175 -4.62 10.31 15.90
N ARG A 176 -4.79 9.58 17.01
CA ARG A 176 -4.85 10.13 18.36
C ARG A 176 -3.88 9.36 19.25
N GLU A 177 -2.90 10.08 19.80
CA GLU A 177 -1.98 9.52 20.78
C GLU A 177 -2.69 9.24 22.11
N PRO A 178 -2.29 8.16 22.82
CA PRO A 178 -2.88 7.82 24.11
C PRO A 178 -2.58 8.94 25.12
N SER A 179 -3.62 9.42 25.80
CA SER A 179 -3.47 10.47 26.81
C SER A 179 -2.79 10.01 28.11
N GLY A 180 -2.61 8.70 28.29
CA GLY A 180 -2.16 8.07 29.55
C GLY A 180 -3.17 8.13 30.69
N LYS A 181 -4.27 8.87 30.54
CA LYS A 181 -5.35 8.98 31.53
C LYS A 181 -6.41 7.92 31.31
N PRO A 182 -7.10 7.46 32.37
CA PRO A 182 -8.29 6.62 32.24
C PRO A 182 -9.34 7.30 31.35
N SER A 183 -9.83 6.57 30.35
CA SER A 183 -10.88 7.01 29.42
C SER A 183 -12.26 6.41 29.74
N GLY A 184 -12.38 5.68 30.85
CA GLY A 184 -13.61 5.04 31.30
C GLY A 184 -13.33 3.92 32.30
N GLU A 185 -14.34 3.13 32.61
CA GLU A 185 -14.23 1.95 33.49
C GLU A 185 -14.89 0.72 32.83
N ALA A 186 -14.22 -0.43 32.90
CA ALA A 186 -14.78 -1.73 32.54
C ALA A 186 -14.66 -2.67 33.74
N ALA A 187 -15.78 -3.24 34.17
CA ALA A 187 -15.85 -4.15 35.32
C ALA A 187 -15.15 -3.59 36.59
N GLY A 188 -15.35 -2.29 36.85
CA GLY A 188 -14.77 -1.60 38.01
C GLY A 188 -13.26 -1.31 37.92
N ARG A 189 -12.65 -1.48 36.74
CA ARG A 189 -11.23 -1.13 36.50
C ARG A 189 -11.13 0.02 35.50
N PRO A 190 -10.26 1.02 35.76
CA PRO A 190 -10.03 2.10 34.81
C PRO A 190 -9.44 1.57 33.50
N ILE A 191 -10.06 1.94 32.39
CA ILE A 191 -9.58 1.65 31.04
C ILE A 191 -8.63 2.76 30.64
N THR A 192 -7.36 2.45 30.45
CA THR A 192 -6.39 3.40 29.91
C THR A 192 -6.02 2.99 28.50
N THR A 193 -6.24 3.88 27.53
CA THR A 193 -5.78 3.69 26.16
C THR A 193 -4.25 3.77 26.14
N ARG A 194 -3.57 2.72 25.67
CA ARG A 194 -2.09 2.62 25.67
C ARG A 194 -1.46 2.72 24.29
N HIS A 195 -2.26 2.60 23.24
CA HIS A 195 -1.81 2.60 21.86
C HIS A 195 -2.37 3.80 21.13
N THR A 196 -1.63 4.32 20.15
CA THR A 196 -2.14 5.27 19.17
C THR A 196 -3.35 4.67 18.49
N THR A 197 -4.43 5.46 18.43
CA THR A 197 -5.67 5.04 17.79
C THR A 197 -5.78 5.73 16.43
N TYR A 198 -6.12 4.97 15.40
CA TYR A 198 -6.34 5.42 14.03
C TYR A 198 -7.83 5.36 13.74
N THR A 199 -8.38 6.42 13.14
CA THR A 199 -9.77 6.48 12.73
C THR A 199 -9.86 6.85 11.26
N VAL A 200 -10.39 5.93 10.46
CA VAL A 200 -10.67 6.10 9.02
C VAL A 200 -12.12 6.52 8.88
N SER A 201 -12.40 7.66 8.26
CA SER A 201 -13.73 8.27 8.17
C SER A 201 -14.13 8.55 6.73
N VAL A 202 -15.40 8.31 6.41
CA VAL A 202 -16.02 8.61 5.12
C VAL A 202 -17.19 9.55 5.35
N CYS A 203 -17.20 10.70 4.68
CA CYS A 203 -18.17 11.78 4.94
C CYS A 203 -18.89 12.29 3.68
N ALA A 204 -18.34 12.06 2.48
CA ALA A 204 -18.95 12.57 1.26
C ALA A 204 -20.24 11.80 0.96
N ARG A 205 -21.30 12.52 0.58
CA ARG A 205 -22.62 11.94 0.35
C ARG A 205 -22.60 10.78 -0.65
N ALA A 206 -21.90 10.95 -1.77
CA ALA A 206 -21.81 9.91 -2.80
C ALA A 206 -21.11 8.64 -2.29
N ASP A 207 -20.08 8.79 -1.45
CA ASP A 207 -19.34 7.65 -0.87
C ASP A 207 -20.19 6.94 0.19
N LEU A 208 -20.93 7.70 1.01
CA LEU A 208 -21.89 7.14 1.96
C LEU A 208 -23.01 6.39 1.22
N GLU A 209 -23.51 6.91 0.11
CA GLU A 209 -24.52 6.24 -0.71
C GLU A 209 -23.98 4.97 -1.36
N TYR A 210 -22.77 5.00 -1.92
CA TYR A 210 -22.11 3.82 -2.47
C TYR A 210 -21.88 2.74 -1.39
N LEU A 211 -21.47 3.14 -0.19
CA LEU A 211 -21.25 2.24 0.94
C LEU A 211 -22.55 1.81 1.64
N ARG A 212 -23.75 2.15 1.14
CA ARG A 212 -25.01 1.73 1.76
C ARG A 212 -25.07 0.24 2.10
N PRO A 213 -24.63 -0.70 1.24
CA PRO A 213 -24.58 -2.12 1.58
C PRO A 213 -23.71 -2.47 2.80
N VAL A 214 -22.74 -1.61 3.16
CA VAL A 214 -21.83 -1.81 4.30
C VAL A 214 -22.48 -1.38 5.62
N TRP A 215 -23.25 -0.29 5.63
CA TRP A 215 -23.72 0.33 6.87
C TRP A 215 -25.24 0.26 7.10
N GLN A 216 -26.05 -0.11 6.09
CA GLN A 216 -27.51 -0.08 6.20
C GLN A 216 -28.08 -0.97 7.31
N ASP A 217 -27.38 -2.06 7.66
CA ASP A 217 -27.81 -2.99 8.71
C ASP A 217 -27.30 -2.59 10.11
N HIS A 218 -26.53 -1.51 10.20
CA HIS A 218 -26.02 -1.02 11.48
C HIS A 218 -27.16 -0.40 12.30
N HIS A 219 -27.16 -0.60 13.62
CA HIS A 219 -28.23 -0.14 14.53
C HIS A 219 -28.48 1.39 14.51
N LEU A 220 -27.52 2.19 14.00
CA LEU A 220 -27.63 3.64 13.81
C LEU A 220 -27.81 4.07 12.34
N ALA A 221 -28.09 3.15 11.41
CA ALA A 221 -28.19 3.44 9.97
C ALA A 221 -29.19 4.57 9.64
N ALA A 222 -30.26 4.71 10.44
CA ALA A 222 -31.24 5.77 10.30
C ALA A 222 -30.64 7.20 10.34
N LEU A 223 -29.51 7.40 11.04
CA LEU A 223 -28.81 8.69 11.06
C LEU A 223 -28.24 9.04 9.69
N LEU A 224 -27.61 8.07 9.01
CA LEU A 224 -27.07 8.26 7.66
C LEU A 224 -28.18 8.37 6.63
N GLU A 225 -29.24 7.57 6.73
CA GLU A 225 -30.40 7.69 5.84
C GLU A 225 -31.01 9.10 5.89
N SER A 226 -31.22 9.63 7.09
CA SER A 226 -31.70 11.01 7.28
C SER A 226 -30.74 12.03 6.65
N ARG A 227 -29.42 11.82 6.79
CA ARG A 227 -28.40 12.67 6.18
C ARG A 227 -28.40 12.63 4.66
N LEU A 228 -28.57 11.45 4.06
CA LEU A 228 -28.64 11.27 2.61
C LEU A 228 -29.88 11.95 2.02
N GLN A 229 -31.00 11.91 2.73
CA GLN A 229 -32.25 12.57 2.34
C GLN A 229 -32.24 14.09 2.59
N SER A 230 -31.38 14.60 3.47
CA SER A 230 -31.32 16.04 3.79
C SER A 230 -30.89 16.92 2.61
N SER A 231 -31.38 18.16 2.54
CA SER A 231 -30.89 19.18 1.59
C SER A 231 -29.57 19.83 2.02
N ALA A 232 -29.04 19.49 3.20
CA ALA A 232 -27.80 20.06 3.71
C ALA A 232 -26.62 19.76 2.77
N PRO A 233 -25.71 20.73 2.52
CA PRO A 233 -24.61 20.57 1.59
C PRO A 233 -23.73 19.37 1.98
N SER A 234 -23.24 18.62 0.99
CA SER A 234 -22.31 17.52 1.23
C SER A 234 -20.98 18.07 1.73
N ILE A 235 -20.31 17.32 2.60
CA ILE A 235 -18.87 17.54 2.81
C ILE A 235 -18.20 17.20 1.48
N HIS A 236 -17.50 18.18 0.90
CA HIS A 236 -16.80 17.99 -0.35
C HIS A 236 -15.51 17.20 -0.12
N ARG A 237 -15.17 16.34 -1.07
CA ARG A 237 -13.85 15.70 -1.09
C ARG A 237 -12.80 16.79 -1.30
N ARG A 238 -11.74 16.79 -0.49
CA ARG A 238 -10.72 17.84 -0.51
C ARG A 238 -9.50 17.41 -1.31
N PHE A 239 -9.67 17.32 -2.63
CA PHE A 239 -8.62 17.04 -3.60
C PHE A 239 -8.94 17.72 -4.92
N THR A 240 -7.93 17.81 -5.79
CA THR A 240 -8.12 18.22 -7.19
C THR A 240 -8.01 16.99 -8.07
N VAL A 241 -8.97 16.74 -8.96
CA VAL A 241 -8.84 15.67 -9.97
C VAL A 241 -7.77 16.11 -10.97
N ILE A 242 -6.82 15.22 -11.27
CA ILE A 242 -5.80 15.46 -12.29
C ILE A 242 -6.29 14.88 -13.61
N ASP A 243 -6.24 13.55 -13.73
CA ASP A 243 -6.71 12.78 -14.88
C ASP A 243 -6.88 11.31 -14.48
N GLY A 244 -7.78 10.59 -15.14
CA GLY A 244 -8.12 9.20 -14.82
C GLY A 244 -8.42 9.00 -13.33
N ASP A 245 -7.68 8.08 -12.70
CA ASP A 245 -7.78 7.74 -11.28
C ASP A 245 -6.85 8.58 -10.37
N LEU A 246 -6.13 9.56 -10.94
CA LEU A 246 -5.17 10.39 -10.20
C LEU A 246 -5.82 11.64 -9.61
N ILE A 247 -5.50 11.87 -8.33
CA ILE A 247 -5.92 13.05 -7.57
C ILE A 247 -4.72 13.75 -6.95
N ALA A 248 -4.77 15.08 -6.89
CA ALA A 248 -3.81 15.90 -6.16
C ALA A 248 -4.34 16.19 -4.75
N LEU A 249 -3.55 15.83 -3.73
CA LEU A 249 -3.81 16.16 -2.33
C LEU A 249 -2.95 17.34 -1.90
N PRO A 250 -3.50 18.33 -1.16
CA PRO A 250 -2.70 19.44 -0.68
C PRO A 250 -1.72 18.98 0.41
N VAL A 251 -0.44 19.32 0.24
CA VAL A 251 0.60 19.10 1.27
C VAL A 251 0.28 19.98 2.48
N ARG A 252 0.00 19.37 3.63
CA ARG A 252 -0.31 20.09 4.87
C ARG A 252 0.92 20.42 5.71
N GLN A 253 1.91 19.52 5.68
CA GLN A 253 3.12 19.66 6.48
C GLN A 253 4.23 18.78 5.91
N VAL A 254 5.46 19.28 5.98
CA VAL A 254 6.69 18.51 5.74
C VAL A 254 7.46 18.45 7.05
N ARG A 255 7.94 17.26 7.43
CA ARG A 255 8.73 17.05 8.64
C ARG A 255 9.99 16.25 8.30
N GLN A 256 11.12 16.66 8.85
CA GLN A 256 12.32 15.84 8.82
C GLN A 256 12.15 14.68 9.81
N VAL A 257 12.45 13.46 9.37
CA VAL A 257 12.39 12.25 10.19
C VAL A 257 13.69 11.47 10.06
N SER A 258 14.07 10.75 11.10
CA SER A 258 15.16 9.78 11.02
C SER A 258 14.65 8.48 10.38
N PRO A 259 15.42 7.83 9.49
CA PRO A 259 15.02 6.55 8.91
C PRO A 259 14.90 5.50 10.02
N SER A 260 13.77 4.80 10.06
CA SER A 260 13.44 3.82 11.11
C SER A 260 14.38 2.60 11.12
N GLY A 261 14.97 2.25 9.97
CA GLY A 261 15.88 1.10 9.82
C GLY A 261 17.25 1.43 9.23
N GLY A 262 17.63 2.71 9.14
CA GLY A 262 18.90 3.16 8.53
C GLY A 262 19.05 2.88 7.03
N ARG A 263 18.03 2.30 6.38
CA ARG A 263 17.99 2.01 4.94
C ARG A 263 16.80 2.71 4.30
N VAL A 264 16.98 3.11 3.04
CA VAL A 264 15.92 3.60 2.15
C VAL A 264 15.78 2.62 0.99
N TYR A 265 14.59 2.55 0.42
CA TYR A 265 14.23 1.60 -0.62
C TYR A 265 13.57 2.33 -1.77
N ASP A 266 13.68 1.75 -2.95
CA ASP A 266 13.03 2.20 -4.19
C ASP A 266 12.73 0.97 -5.07
N PHE A 267 11.85 1.14 -6.06
CA PHE A 267 11.42 0.08 -6.97
C PHE A 267 11.60 0.52 -8.42
N SER A 268 12.19 -0.29 -9.29
CA SER A 268 12.03 -0.09 -10.74
C SER A 268 10.73 -0.77 -11.18
N VAL A 269 9.79 0.01 -11.71
CA VAL A 269 8.50 -0.46 -12.22
C VAL A 269 8.50 -0.25 -13.73
N GLN A 270 8.26 -1.32 -14.47
CA GLN A 270 8.23 -1.27 -15.92
C GLN A 270 7.08 -0.39 -16.43
N GLU A 271 7.31 0.30 -17.55
CA GLU A 271 6.35 1.15 -18.27
C GLU A 271 6.05 2.48 -17.58
N ASP A 272 5.39 2.43 -16.42
CA ASP A 272 4.82 3.63 -15.79
C ASP A 272 5.78 4.32 -14.82
N GLU A 273 6.87 3.65 -14.43
CA GLU A 273 7.91 4.19 -13.54
C GLU A 273 7.36 4.73 -12.20
N ASN A 274 6.17 4.31 -11.79
CA ASN A 274 5.55 4.75 -10.55
C ASN A 274 4.90 3.58 -9.80
N PHE A 275 4.73 3.76 -8.49
CA PHE A 275 4.16 2.77 -7.58
C PHE A 275 3.36 3.46 -6.48
N ILE A 276 2.43 2.73 -5.87
CA ILE A 276 1.63 3.22 -4.76
C ILE A 276 2.32 2.89 -3.45
N CYS A 277 2.52 3.90 -2.60
CA CYS A 277 3.24 3.77 -1.35
C CYS A 277 2.68 4.64 -0.22
N GLY A 278 2.97 4.24 1.03
CA GLY A 278 2.65 5.01 2.22
C GLY A 278 1.16 5.06 2.60
N LEU A 279 0.90 5.64 3.76
CA LEU A 279 -0.44 5.67 4.34
C LEU A 279 -1.42 6.44 3.43
N GLY A 280 -2.42 5.74 2.90
CA GLY A 280 -3.46 6.32 2.05
C GLY A 280 -3.14 6.31 0.57
N GLY A 281 -2.15 5.54 0.12
CA GLY A 281 -1.93 5.25 -1.30
C GLY A 281 -1.44 6.46 -2.10
N ILE A 282 -0.24 6.93 -1.76
CA ILE A 282 0.41 8.02 -2.47
C ILE A 282 1.09 7.42 -3.71
N SER A 283 0.85 8.01 -4.89
CA SER A 283 1.64 7.68 -6.07
C SER A 283 3.05 8.25 -5.93
N CYS A 284 4.03 7.37 -6.02
CA CYS A 284 5.45 7.61 -5.83
C CYS A 284 6.14 7.27 -7.17
N HIS A 285 6.88 8.20 -7.77
CA HIS A 285 7.72 7.89 -8.93
C HIS A 285 8.97 7.15 -8.45
N ASN A 286 9.43 6.15 -9.21
CA ASN A 286 10.73 5.54 -8.97
C ASN A 286 11.87 6.52 -9.27
N THR A 287 13.10 6.17 -8.94
CA THR A 287 14.27 6.91 -9.41
C THR A 287 14.98 6.10 -10.47
N ASP A 288 14.46 6.13 -11.70
CA ASP A 288 15.23 5.68 -12.87
C ASP A 288 16.14 6.80 -13.40
N ALA A 289 17.28 6.42 -13.95
CA ALA A 289 18.21 7.34 -14.61
C ALA A 289 18.38 6.95 -16.08
N ASP A 290 17.26 6.93 -16.80
CA ASP A 290 17.23 6.82 -18.26
C ASP A 290 17.49 8.17 -18.97
N VAL A 291 17.44 8.20 -20.30
CA VAL A 291 17.70 9.42 -21.11
C VAL A 291 16.69 10.53 -20.75
N ASP A 292 15.46 10.15 -20.41
CA ASP A 292 14.42 11.00 -19.79
C ASP A 292 14.64 11.26 -18.29
N GLY A 293 15.49 10.46 -17.64
CA GLY A 293 16.00 10.68 -16.28
C GLY A 293 16.80 11.99 -16.16
N SER A 294 17.25 12.61 -17.26
CA SER A 294 17.77 13.98 -17.24
C SER A 294 16.67 15.00 -16.86
N HIS A 295 15.42 14.78 -17.29
CA HIS A 295 14.27 15.59 -16.90
C HIS A 295 13.83 15.31 -15.46
N ILE A 296 13.75 14.04 -15.03
CA ILE A 296 13.43 13.67 -13.63
C ILE A 296 14.51 14.19 -12.68
N ARG A 297 15.79 14.02 -13.03
CA ARG A 297 16.91 14.59 -12.27
C ARG A 297 16.73 16.08 -12.12
N THR A 298 16.42 16.80 -13.20
CA THR A 298 16.21 18.25 -13.15
C THR A 298 15.01 18.62 -12.26
N LEU A 299 13.88 17.91 -12.39
CA LEU A 299 12.70 18.07 -11.52
C LEU A 299 13.01 17.83 -10.04
N LEU A 300 13.74 16.76 -9.73
CA LEU A 300 14.17 16.42 -8.37
C LEU A 300 15.15 17.47 -7.84
N LEU A 301 16.10 17.93 -8.65
CA LEU A 301 17.01 19.01 -8.30
C LEU A 301 16.24 20.29 -7.98
N THR A 302 15.26 20.69 -8.81
CA THR A 302 14.36 21.83 -8.55
C THR A 302 13.54 21.62 -7.28
N PHE A 303 13.03 20.42 -7.02
CA PHE A 303 12.32 20.10 -5.78
C PHE A 303 13.22 20.27 -4.55
N PHE A 304 14.42 19.67 -4.56
CA PHE A 304 15.38 19.79 -3.48
C PHE A 304 15.82 21.24 -3.30
N PHE A 305 15.98 22.00 -4.37
CA PHE A 305 16.26 23.43 -4.31
C PHE A 305 15.16 24.21 -3.60
N ARG A 306 13.91 24.05 -4.05
CA ARG A 306 12.79 24.88 -3.60
C ARG A 306 12.30 24.53 -2.19
N TYR A 307 12.37 23.24 -1.81
CA TYR A 307 11.75 22.76 -0.58
C TYR A 307 12.75 22.20 0.43
N MET A 308 13.99 21.88 0.02
CA MET A 308 14.97 21.21 0.87
C MET A 308 16.40 21.73 0.67
N GLN A 309 16.55 23.02 0.36
CA GLN A 309 17.84 23.67 0.08
C GLN A 309 18.96 23.32 1.08
N PRO A 310 18.70 23.21 2.41
CA PRO A 310 19.75 22.84 3.37
C PRO A 310 20.41 21.46 3.10
N LEU A 311 19.76 20.54 2.38
CA LEU A 311 20.36 19.26 2.00
C LEU A 311 21.44 19.44 0.93
N ILE A 312 21.22 20.36 -0.01
CA ILE A 312 22.19 20.68 -1.06
C ILE A 312 23.37 21.44 -0.44
N GLU A 313 23.10 22.47 0.36
CA GLU A 313 24.13 23.30 1.01
C GLU A 313 25.06 22.51 1.94
N ARG A 314 24.52 21.46 2.59
CA ARG A 314 25.30 20.58 3.47
C ARG A 314 25.95 19.40 2.71
N GLY A 315 25.81 19.35 1.39
CA GLY A 315 26.43 18.32 0.55
C GLY A 315 25.86 16.93 0.79
N HIS A 316 24.56 16.81 1.04
CA HIS A 316 23.88 15.53 1.28
C HIS A 316 23.14 14.97 0.07
N LEU A 317 23.14 15.69 -1.06
CA LEU A 317 22.51 15.23 -2.30
C LEU A 317 23.56 14.66 -3.26
N TYR A 318 23.33 13.43 -3.70
CA TYR A 318 24.24 12.69 -4.58
C TYR A 318 23.47 12.07 -5.73
N ILE A 319 24.09 12.02 -6.90
CA ILE A 319 23.56 11.42 -8.11
C ILE A 319 24.46 10.25 -8.47
N ALA A 320 23.89 9.04 -8.47
CA ALA A 320 24.62 7.87 -8.91
C ALA A 320 25.00 8.00 -10.39
N GLN A 321 26.25 7.69 -10.71
CA GLN A 321 26.77 7.77 -12.07
C GLN A 321 26.92 6.35 -12.60
N PRO A 322 25.96 5.85 -13.42
CA PRO A 322 26.14 4.57 -14.09
C PRO A 322 27.21 4.63 -15.17
N PRO A 323 27.82 3.48 -15.53
CA PRO A 323 28.75 3.42 -16.65
C PRO A 323 28.02 3.61 -17.98
N LEU A 324 28.66 4.34 -18.91
CA LEU A 324 28.15 4.55 -20.26
C LEU A 324 28.42 3.34 -21.17
N TYR A 325 29.46 2.56 -20.87
CA TYR A 325 29.89 1.43 -21.69
C TYR A 325 30.24 0.19 -20.87
N ARG A 326 29.88 -0.98 -21.40
CA ARG A 326 30.46 -2.27 -21.02
C ARG A 326 31.32 -2.78 -22.15
N VAL A 327 32.59 -3.06 -21.85
CA VAL A 327 33.51 -3.74 -22.74
C VAL A 327 33.77 -5.14 -22.20
N SER A 328 33.44 -6.17 -22.99
CA SER A 328 33.67 -7.57 -22.67
C SER A 328 34.70 -8.17 -23.61
N ASP A 329 35.75 -8.79 -23.05
CA ASP A 329 36.75 -9.54 -23.79
C ASP A 329 36.55 -11.07 -23.72
N GLY A 330 35.38 -11.50 -23.25
CA GLY A 330 34.98 -12.90 -23.09
C GLY A 330 35.38 -13.54 -21.76
N LYS A 331 36.38 -13.01 -21.06
CA LYS A 331 36.77 -13.47 -19.70
C LYS A 331 36.61 -12.40 -18.63
N LYS A 332 36.67 -11.13 -19.03
CA LYS A 332 36.58 -9.97 -18.14
C LYS A 332 35.62 -8.95 -18.71
N GLU A 333 34.80 -8.40 -17.82
CA GLU A 333 33.98 -7.22 -18.10
C GLU A 333 34.66 -5.98 -17.54
N THR A 334 34.65 -4.89 -18.30
CA THR A 334 35.14 -3.58 -17.88
C THR A 334 34.07 -2.53 -18.12
N TRP A 335 33.77 -1.75 -17.08
CA TRP A 335 32.80 -0.66 -17.10
C TRP A 335 33.52 0.66 -17.31
N LEU A 336 33.03 1.50 -18.23
CA LEU A 336 33.64 2.78 -18.59
C LEU A 336 32.59 3.88 -18.50
N TYR A 337 32.98 5.04 -17.96
CA TYR A 337 32.07 6.13 -17.56
C TYR A 337 32.14 7.34 -18.49
N SER A 338 33.07 7.36 -19.45
CA SER A 338 33.14 8.41 -20.47
C SER A 338 33.56 7.88 -21.85
N GLU A 339 33.33 8.70 -22.88
CA GLU A 339 33.81 8.41 -24.24
C GLU A 339 35.34 8.36 -24.28
N GLU A 340 35.99 9.29 -23.60
CA GLU A 340 37.46 9.40 -23.53
C GLU A 340 38.06 8.21 -22.77
N GLU A 341 37.36 7.66 -21.78
CA GLU A 341 37.73 6.38 -21.15
C GLU A 341 37.61 5.21 -22.13
N LYS A 342 36.54 5.17 -22.92
CA LYS A 342 36.36 4.17 -23.99
C LYS A 342 37.50 4.21 -24.98
N GLU A 343 37.80 5.38 -25.54
CA GLU A 343 38.85 5.55 -26.54
C GLU A 343 40.23 5.17 -25.97
N ARG A 344 40.56 5.64 -24.76
CA ARG A 344 41.82 5.28 -24.08
C ARG A 344 41.91 3.79 -23.77
N TYR A 345 40.81 3.16 -23.40
CA TYR A 345 40.77 1.71 -23.15
C TYR A 345 41.03 0.92 -24.43
N LEU A 346 40.34 1.28 -25.51
CA LEU A 346 40.49 0.62 -26.82
C LEU A 346 41.90 0.80 -27.39
N ALA A 347 42.50 1.97 -27.24
CA ALA A 347 43.88 2.25 -27.70
C ALA A 347 44.95 1.41 -26.95
N ARG A 348 44.65 0.89 -25.76
CA ARG A 348 45.55 0.05 -24.97
C ARG A 348 45.41 -1.44 -25.28
N LEU A 349 44.41 -1.84 -26.06
CA LEU A 349 44.21 -3.25 -26.39
C LEU A 349 45.26 -3.72 -27.41
N PRO A 350 45.78 -4.95 -27.28
CA PRO A 350 46.65 -5.54 -28.30
C PRO A 350 45.96 -5.55 -29.66
N GLU A 351 46.72 -5.27 -30.70
CA GLU A 351 46.23 -5.22 -32.07
C GLU A 351 45.57 -6.57 -32.46
N GLY A 352 44.32 -6.51 -32.94
CA GLY A 352 43.53 -7.68 -33.31
C GLY A 352 42.74 -8.36 -32.17
N LYS A 353 42.82 -7.88 -30.92
CA LYS A 353 41.98 -8.41 -29.83
C LYS A 353 40.51 -8.02 -30.06
N LYS A 354 39.64 -9.02 -30.27
CA LYS A 354 38.20 -8.81 -30.40
C LYS A 354 37.58 -8.54 -29.03
N VAL A 355 36.87 -7.42 -28.91
CA VAL A 355 36.06 -7.06 -27.74
C VAL A 355 34.65 -6.74 -28.18
N THR A 356 33.68 -7.03 -27.31
CA THR A 356 32.28 -6.65 -27.49
C THR A 356 32.02 -5.39 -26.68
N ILE A 357 31.47 -4.36 -27.31
CA ILE A 357 31.16 -3.09 -26.66
C ILE A 357 29.64 -2.93 -26.66
N GLN A 358 29.07 -2.73 -25.48
CA GLN A 358 27.68 -2.35 -25.30
C GLN A 358 27.65 -0.93 -24.70
N ARG A 359 26.82 -0.06 -25.28
CA ARG A 359 26.53 1.26 -24.73
C ARG A 359 25.24 1.18 -23.94
N TYR A 360 25.20 1.85 -22.79
CA TYR A 360 23.97 2.06 -22.03
C TYR A 360 23.51 3.50 -22.23
N LYS A 361 22.24 3.67 -22.54
CA LYS A 361 21.59 4.98 -22.57
C LYS A 361 21.02 5.40 -21.20
N GLY A 362 20.87 4.44 -20.29
CA GLY A 362 20.20 4.63 -19.01
C GLY A 362 20.29 3.41 -18.09
N LEU A 363 19.73 3.49 -16.88
CA LEU A 363 19.73 2.37 -15.94
C LEU A 363 18.75 1.26 -16.35
N GLY A 364 17.66 1.60 -17.04
CA GLY A 364 16.66 0.65 -17.53
C GLY A 364 17.20 -0.34 -18.56
N GLU A 365 18.31 -0.03 -19.22
CA GLU A 365 19.02 -0.95 -20.14
C GLU A 365 19.94 -1.96 -19.42
N MET A 366 20.06 -1.87 -18.09
CA MET A 366 20.89 -2.76 -17.27
C MET A 366 20.02 -3.82 -16.58
N ASN A 367 20.47 -5.08 -16.60
CA ASN A 367 19.79 -6.11 -15.80
C ASN A 367 20.08 -5.92 -14.29
N PRO A 368 19.28 -6.52 -13.39
CA PRO A 368 19.42 -6.32 -11.94
C PRO A 368 20.82 -6.58 -11.38
N GLN A 369 21.53 -7.58 -11.92
CA GLN A 369 22.87 -7.93 -11.49
C GLN A 369 23.88 -6.84 -11.89
N GLN A 370 23.80 -6.36 -13.14
CA GLN A 370 24.64 -5.28 -13.66
C GLN A 370 24.42 -3.99 -12.86
N LEU A 371 23.15 -3.63 -12.64
CA LEU A 371 22.78 -2.44 -11.87
C LEU A 371 23.33 -2.48 -10.44
N TRP A 372 23.26 -3.65 -9.80
CA TRP A 372 23.83 -3.85 -8.47
C TRP A 372 25.35 -3.66 -8.47
N GLU A 373 26.06 -4.35 -9.37
CA GLU A 373 27.52 -4.36 -9.41
C GLU A 373 28.13 -3.00 -9.72
N THR A 374 27.45 -2.18 -10.53
CA THR A 374 27.97 -0.89 -10.98
C THR A 374 27.47 0.29 -10.14
N THR A 375 26.16 0.39 -9.93
CA THR A 375 25.53 1.67 -9.55
C THR A 375 25.01 1.63 -8.11
N LEU A 376 24.53 0.48 -7.63
CA LEU A 376 23.90 0.36 -6.32
C LEU A 376 24.83 -0.15 -5.21
N ASN A 377 25.89 -0.91 -5.54
CA ASN A 377 26.82 -1.45 -4.55
C ASN A 377 27.62 -0.33 -3.85
N PRO A 378 27.47 -0.13 -2.52
CA PRO A 378 28.19 0.91 -1.78
C PRO A 378 29.72 0.84 -1.86
N GLU A 379 30.29 -0.33 -2.10
CA GLU A 379 31.74 -0.54 -2.17
C GLU A 379 32.34 0.00 -3.48
N ASN A 380 31.58 -0.01 -4.58
CA ASN A 380 32.08 0.23 -5.93
C ASN A 380 31.38 1.39 -6.67
N ARG A 381 30.26 1.88 -6.15
CA ARG A 381 29.46 2.92 -6.83
C ARG A 381 30.20 4.24 -6.97
N VAL A 382 29.95 4.90 -8.10
CA VAL A 382 30.40 6.27 -8.34
C VAL A 382 29.24 7.23 -8.09
N LEU A 383 29.47 8.23 -7.25
CA LEU A 383 28.47 9.24 -6.89
C LEU A 383 28.98 10.63 -7.24
N TYR A 384 28.15 11.42 -7.91
CA TYR A 384 28.36 12.85 -8.11
C TYR A 384 27.67 13.62 -6.99
N GLN A 385 28.40 14.42 -6.23
CA GLN A 385 27.82 15.28 -5.19
C GLN A 385 27.28 16.57 -5.81
N VAL A 386 25.99 16.84 -5.59
CA VAL A 386 25.32 18.02 -6.13
C VAL A 386 25.69 19.26 -5.32
N ARG A 387 26.02 20.35 -6.01
CA ARG A 387 26.31 21.67 -5.44
C ARG A 387 25.21 22.65 -5.80
N LEU A 388 25.12 23.76 -5.08
CA LEU A 388 24.08 24.77 -5.28
C LEU A 388 24.13 25.37 -6.70
N GLU A 389 25.34 25.60 -7.22
CA GLU A 389 25.58 26.11 -8.58
C GLU A 389 24.94 25.22 -9.65
N ASP A 390 25.10 23.90 -9.51
CA ASP A 390 24.58 22.92 -10.47
C ASP A 390 23.03 22.95 -10.54
N VAL A 391 22.39 23.35 -9.44
CA VAL A 391 20.93 23.39 -9.32
C VAL A 391 20.35 24.70 -9.84
N VAL A 392 21.07 25.81 -9.67
CA VAL A 392 20.70 27.11 -10.29
C VAL A 392 20.74 27.00 -11.80
N GLU A 393 21.80 26.41 -12.36
CA GLU A 393 21.92 26.18 -13.81
C GLU A 393 20.81 25.24 -14.34
N ALA A 394 20.49 24.19 -13.58
CA ALA A 394 19.41 23.27 -13.91
C ALA A 394 18.03 23.97 -13.94
N GLU A 395 17.75 24.88 -12.99
CA GLU A 395 16.50 25.63 -12.94
C GLU A 395 16.36 26.63 -14.09
N GLU A 396 17.44 27.34 -14.45
CA GLU A 396 17.45 28.24 -15.61
C GLU A 396 17.12 27.46 -16.90
N THR A 397 17.74 26.30 -17.06
CA THR A 397 17.51 25.41 -18.20
C THR A 397 16.07 24.90 -18.21
N PHE A 398 15.53 24.48 -17.05
CA PHE A 398 14.16 24.01 -16.91
C PHE A 398 13.13 25.09 -17.22
N SER A 399 13.32 26.31 -16.71
CA SER A 399 12.45 27.46 -16.98
C SER A 399 12.37 27.77 -18.47
N VAL A 400 13.49 27.68 -19.19
CA VAL A 400 13.55 27.90 -20.64
C VAL A 400 12.88 26.75 -21.42
N LEU A 401 13.10 25.50 -21.01
CA LEU A 401 12.59 24.32 -21.73
C LEU A 401 11.13 24.00 -21.45
N MET A 402 10.65 24.26 -20.23
CA MET A 402 9.31 23.89 -19.76
C MET A 402 8.40 25.11 -19.50
N GLY A 403 8.92 26.33 -19.62
CA GLY A 403 8.13 27.56 -19.51
C GLY A 403 7.07 27.69 -20.60
N SER A 404 6.02 28.47 -20.33
CA SER A 404 4.91 28.71 -21.27
C SER A 404 5.31 29.48 -22.54
N GLU A 405 6.50 30.08 -22.56
CA GLU A 405 6.97 30.87 -23.69
C GLU A 405 7.69 30.02 -24.74
N VAL A 406 7.13 30.01 -25.95
CA VAL A 406 7.63 29.21 -27.09
C VAL A 406 8.95 29.75 -27.67
N LEU A 407 9.14 31.07 -27.66
CA LEU A 407 10.26 31.76 -28.31
C LEU A 407 11.62 31.49 -27.63
N PRO A 408 11.77 31.61 -26.30
CA PRO A 408 13.00 31.26 -25.59
C PRO A 408 13.38 29.79 -25.78
N ARG A 409 12.41 28.88 -25.67
CA ARG A 409 12.59 27.45 -25.91
C ARG A 409 13.13 27.16 -27.32
N LYS A 410 12.51 27.76 -28.35
CA LYS A 410 12.92 27.60 -29.74
C LYS A 410 14.34 28.11 -29.97
N ARG A 411 14.69 29.28 -29.41
CA ARG A 411 16.06 29.83 -29.49
C ARG A 411 17.07 28.92 -28.81
N PHE A 412 16.77 28.42 -27.62
CA PHE A 412 17.65 27.51 -26.89
C PHE A 412 17.96 26.24 -27.70
N ILE A 413 16.92 25.59 -28.25
CA ILE A 413 17.07 24.42 -29.12
C ILE A 413 17.93 24.75 -30.35
N GLN A 414 17.65 25.87 -31.03
CA GLN A 414 18.39 26.28 -32.23
C GLN A 414 19.87 26.60 -31.94
N THR A 415 20.16 27.29 -30.84
CA THR A 415 21.54 27.65 -30.46
C THR A 415 22.37 26.42 -30.07
N HIS A 416 21.76 25.42 -29.45
CA HIS A 416 22.45 24.21 -28.99
C HIS A 416 22.33 23.03 -29.97
N ALA A 417 21.56 23.16 -31.05
CA ALA A 417 21.34 22.11 -32.05
C ALA A 417 22.65 21.56 -32.64
N ALA A 418 23.65 22.42 -32.86
CA ALA A 418 24.95 22.02 -33.41
C ALA A 418 25.81 21.20 -32.43
N ASN A 419 25.49 21.24 -31.13
CA ASN A 419 26.19 20.48 -30.09
C ASN A 419 25.57 19.08 -29.88
N VAL A 420 24.43 18.79 -30.54
CA VAL A 420 23.75 17.51 -30.43
C VAL A 420 24.56 16.45 -31.19
N ARG A 421 25.19 15.57 -30.42
CA ARG A 421 26.02 14.47 -30.97
C ARG A 421 25.21 13.24 -31.38
N ASN A 422 23.99 13.08 -30.87
CA ASN A 422 23.07 12.00 -31.24
C ASN A 422 21.65 12.57 -31.28
N LEU A 423 20.98 12.40 -32.41
CA LEU A 423 19.58 12.78 -32.62
C LEU A 423 18.81 11.47 -32.81
N ASP A 424 17.81 11.20 -31.97
CA ASP A 424 16.88 10.10 -32.21
C ASP A 424 15.90 10.54 -33.30
N VAL A 425 15.74 9.74 -34.35
CA VAL A 425 14.90 10.06 -35.53
C VAL A 425 13.76 9.07 -35.64
#